data_AF-A0A661Q0W3-F1
#
_entry.id   AF-A0A661Q0W3-F1
#
_cell.length_a   1.000
_cell.length_b   1.000
_cell.length_c   1.000
_cell.angle_alpha   90.00
_cell.angle_beta   90.00
_cell.angle_gamma   90.00
#
_symmetry.space_group_name_H-M   'P 1'
#
loop_
_entity.id
_entity.type
_entity.pdbx_description
1 polymer ?
#
loop_
_entity_poly.entity_id
_entity_poly.type
_entity_poly.pdbx_seq_one_letter_code
_entity_poly.pdbx_strand_id
1 'polypeptide(L)' 'DQQLTALMVTHNMRQALQLGNRLIMLHDGQIILDVSGAEKGAMSVEDLLEQFYKVRGEEFVSDRMLLV' A
#
# COMPACT_ATOMS: atom_id res chain seq x y z
N ASP A 1 -8.48 18.74 23.49
CA ASP A 1 -8.05 18.33 22.14
C ASP A 1 -9.01 17.30 21.56
N GLN A 2 -9.48 17.50 20.32
CA GLN A 2 -10.44 16.59 19.70
C GLN A 2 -9.71 15.31 19.23
N GLN A 3 -10.08 14.15 19.77
CA GLN A 3 -9.55 12.83 19.41
C GLN A 3 -10.20 12.31 18.11
N LEU A 4 -10.04 13.07 17.02
CA LEU A 4 -10.70 12.75 15.76
C LEU A 4 -9.97 11.62 15.03
N THR A 5 -10.73 10.59 14.67
CA THR A 5 -10.26 9.53 13.78
C THR A 5 -10.65 9.90 12.36
N ALA A 6 -9.70 9.86 11.44
CA ALA A 6 -9.90 10.11 10.03
C ALA A 6 -9.50 8.87 9.22
N LEU A 7 -10.26 8.60 8.16
CA LEU A 7 -9.97 7.56 7.18
C LEU A 7 -9.85 8.23 5.81
N MET A 8 -8.77 7.95 5.10
CA MET A 8 -8.55 8.38 3.73
C MET A 8 -8.48 7.14 2.83
N VAL A 9 -9.14 7.19 1.69
CA VAL A 9 -9.05 6.17 0.65
C VAL A 9 -8.38 6.79 -0.57
N THR A 10 -7.30 6.17 -1.05
CA THR A 10 -6.54 6.64 -2.21
C THR A 10 -6.00 5.46 -3.00
N HIS A 11 -5.82 5.65 -4.31
CA HIS A 11 -5.05 4.73 -5.17
C HIS A 11 -3.58 5.17 -5.31
N ASN A 12 -3.22 6.32 -4.75
CA ASN A 12 -1.86 6.85 -4.81
C ASN A 12 -1.02 6.32 -3.63
N MET A 13 -0.10 5.41 -3.92
CA MET A 13 0.74 4.75 -2.92
C MET A 13 1.64 5.73 -2.16
N ARG A 14 2.13 6.78 -2.82
CA ARG A 14 2.96 7.81 -2.17
C ARG A 14 2.15 8.58 -1.12
N GLN A 15 0.90 8.94 -1.43
CA GLN A 15 0.01 9.58 -0.46
C GLN A 15 -0.31 8.64 0.71
N ALA A 16 -0.56 7.36 0.43
CA ALA A 16 -0.86 6.36 1.45
C ALA A 16 0.31 6.19 2.45
N LEU A 17 1.56 6.22 1.97
CA LEU A 17 2.75 6.20 2.82
C LEU A 17 2.95 7.50 3.60
N GLN A 18 2.73 8.66 2.98
CA GLN A 18 2.99 9.97 3.61
C GLN A 18 1.96 10.38 4.65
N LEU A 19 0.70 9.96 4.50
CA LEU A 19 -0.40 10.43 5.33
C LEU A 19 -0.86 9.36 6.33
N GLY A 20 -1.23 9.79 7.53
CA GLY A 20 -1.73 8.89 8.57
C GLY A 20 -0.66 8.02 9.23
N ASN A 21 -1.08 7.26 10.23
CA ASN A 21 -0.23 6.43 11.09
C ASN A 21 -0.43 4.91 10.87
N ARG A 22 -1.41 4.52 10.04
CA ARG A 22 -1.72 3.15 9.66
C ARG A 22 -2.09 3.12 8.18
N LEU A 23 -1.68 2.06 7.49
CA LEU A 23 -2.01 1.80 6.10
C LEU A 23 -2.64 0.43 6.01
N ILE A 24 -3.81 0.37 5.36
CA ILE A 24 -4.53 -0.87 5.09
C ILE A 24 -4.70 -0.94 3.57
N MET A 25 -4.22 -2.03 2.97
CA MET A 25 -4.44 -2.32 1.55
C MET A 25 -5.50 -3.41 1.44
N LEU A 26 -6.47 -3.18 0.56
CA LEU A 26 -7.56 -4.11 0.30
C LEU A 26 -7.50 -4.60 -1.15
N HIS A 27 -7.79 -5.88 -1.34
CA HIS A 27 -7.98 -6.50 -2.64
C HIS A 27 -9.07 -7.57 -2.54
N ASP A 28 -10.02 -7.59 -3.48
CA ASP A 28 -11.15 -8.53 -3.54
C ASP A 28 -11.89 -8.71 -2.20
N GLY A 29 -12.12 -7.60 -1.49
CA GLY A 29 -12.81 -7.60 -0.20
C GLY A 29 -12.00 -8.14 0.98
N GLN A 30 -10.72 -8.46 0.77
CA GLN A 30 -9.81 -8.94 1.80
C GLN A 30 -8.75 -7.89 2.13
N ILE A 31 -8.32 -7.86 3.39
CA ILE A 31 -7.17 -7.05 3.82
C ILE A 31 -5.91 -7.82 3.46
N ILE A 32 -5.08 -7.24 2.59
CA ILE A 32 -3.88 -7.88 2.07
C ILE A 32 -2.59 -7.29 2.66
N LEU A 33 -2.68 -6.10 3.26
CA LEU A 33 -1.61 -5.45 4.00
C LEU A 33 -2.23 -4.61 5.12
N ASP A 34 -1.66 -4.66 6.30
CA ASP A 34 -2.05 -3.84 7.45
C ASP A 34 -0.80 -3.50 8.27
N VAL A 35 -0.32 -2.27 8.13
CA VAL A 35 0.94 -1.81 8.74
C VAL A 35 0.73 -0.50 9.48
N SER A 36 1.47 -0.30 10.55
CA SER A 36 1.32 0.91 11.38
C SER A 36 2.64 1.41 11.98
N GLY A 37 2.65 2.67 12.36
CA GLY A 37 3.76 3.29 13.08
C GLY A 37 5.10 3.19 12.33
N ALA A 38 6.12 2.67 13.01
CA ALA A 38 7.48 2.58 12.48
C ALA A 38 7.59 1.66 11.26
N GLU A 39 6.78 0.61 11.20
CA GLU A 39 6.75 -0.32 10.07
C GLU A 39 6.33 0.41 8.79
N LYS A 40 5.19 1.13 8.83
CA LYS A 40 4.75 1.99 7.72
C LYS A 40 5.80 3.04 7.34
N GLY A 41 6.47 3.62 8.34
CA GLY A 41 7.48 4.66 8.13
C GLY A 41 8.75 4.16 7.43
N ALA A 42 9.05 2.87 7.53
CA ALA A 42 10.19 2.25 6.86
C ALA A 42 9.86 1.73 5.45
N MET A 43 8.57 1.70 5.06
CA MET A 43 8.15 1.20 3.76
C MET A 43 8.38 2.20 2.64
N SER A 44 8.82 1.68 1.50
CA SER A 44 8.91 2.36 0.22
C SER A 44 7.69 2.06 -0.66
N VAL A 45 7.55 2.78 -1.78
CA VAL A 45 6.45 2.52 -2.73
C VAL A 45 6.63 1.16 -3.39
N GLU A 46 7.88 0.79 -3.63
CA GLU A 46 8.32 -0.48 -4.20
C GLU A 46 7.87 -1.65 -3.32
N ASP A 47 8.04 -1.55 -1.99
CA ASP A 47 7.57 -2.58 -1.04
C ASP A 47 6.06 -2.80 -1.13
N LEU A 48 5.27 -1.72 -1.27
CA LEU A 48 3.82 -1.83 -1.40
C LEU A 48 3.42 -2.53 -2.69
N LEU A 49 4.12 -2.24 -3.79
CA LEU A 49 3.89 -2.90 -5.08
C LEU A 49 4.22 -4.38 -5.00
N GLU A 50 5.36 -4.74 -4.40
CA GLU A 50 5.73 -6.14 -4.20
C GLU A 50 4.67 -6.92 -3.39
N GLN A 51 4.18 -6.34 -2.28
CA GLN A 51 3.10 -6.98 -1.51
C GLN A 51 1.82 -7.15 -2.32
N PHE A 52 1.46 -6.14 -3.12
CA PHE A 52 0.28 -6.20 -3.97
C PHE A 52 0.37 -7.35 -5.00
N TYR A 53 1.49 -7.47 -5.71
CA TYR A 53 1.68 -8.54 -6.69
C TYR A 53 1.74 -9.93 -6.05
N LYS A 54 2.43 -10.04 -4.92
CA LYS A 54 2.51 -11.29 -4.16
C LYS A 54 1.13 -11.83 -3.79
N VAL A 55 0.19 -10.95 -3.42
CA VAL A 55 -1.16 -11.36 -3.03
C VAL A 55 -2.06 -11.61 -4.24
N ARG A 56 -1.86 -10.89 -5.35
CA ARG A 56 -2.57 -11.19 -6.61
C ARG A 56 -2.20 -12.53 -7.23
N GLY A 57 -1.10 -13.15 -6.80
CA GLY A 57 -0.59 -14.38 -7.43
C GLY A 57 -0.13 -14.18 -8.88
N GLU A 58 -0.06 -12.92 -9.32
CA GLU A 58 0.60 -12.55 -10.56
C GLU A 58 2.09 -12.49 -10.23
N GLU A 59 2.84 -13.52 -10.63
CA GLU A 59 4.29 -13.40 -10.77
C GLU A 59 4.59 -12.08 -11.49
N PHE A 60 5.73 -11.48 -11.17
CA PHE A 60 6.28 -10.27 -11.78
C PHE A 60 6.55 -10.47 -13.29
N VAL A 61 5.52 -10.74 -14.09
CA VAL A 61 5.57 -10.91 -15.53
C VAL A 61 5.01 -9.64 -16.14
N SER A 62 5.63 -8.49 -15.87
CA SER A 62 5.52 -7.35 -16.78
C SER A 62 6.65 -6.33 -16.70
N ASP A 63 7.81 -6.64 -16.13
CA ASP A 63 9.01 -5.81 -16.36
C ASP A 63 9.64 -6.02 -17.75
N ARG A 64 8.94 -6.78 -18.62
CA ARG A 64 9.17 -6.80 -20.08
C ARG A 64 8.14 -6.03 -20.91
N MET A 65 7.22 -5.26 -20.31
CA MET A 65 6.44 -4.26 -21.05
C MET A 65 6.92 -2.85 -20.68
N LEU A 66 8.02 -2.40 -21.31
CA LEU A 66 7.98 -1.37 -22.37
C LEU A 66 7.64 0.01 -21.78
N LEU A 67 8.55 0.96 -21.54
CA LEU A 67 9.42 1.57 -22.56
C LEU A 67 8.88 1.41 -23.99
N VAL A 68 7.71 2.01 -24.24
CA VAL A 68 7.35 2.66 -25.51
C VAL A 68 6.63 3.97 -25.22
#